data_AF-A0A1D2Q997-F1
#
_entry.id   AF-A0A1D2Q997-F1
#
_cell.length_a   1.000
_cell.length_b   1.000
_cell.length_c   1.000
_cell.angle_alpha   90.00
_cell.angle_beta   90.00
_cell.angle_gamma   90.00
#
_symmetry.space_group_name_H-M   'P 1'
#
loop_
_entity.id
_entity.type
_entity.pdbx_description
1 polymer ?
#
loop_
_entity_poly.entity_id
_entity_poly.type
_entity_poly.pdbx_seq_one_letter_code
_entity_poly.pdbx_strand_id
1 'polypeptide(L)'
;MRNPTTSTSLDMSLDMLSSPHRRRILLAVLDDNPRDEDEFTSDATDDELTALKTQLHHVHLPKLADKGYIEWNPDTETIRRGPNFDEIAPLLTLMSNHADELPDDWP
;
A
#
# COMPACT_ATOMS: atom_id res chain seq x y z
N MET A 1 -24.39 12.25 -18.71
CA MET A 1 -24.61 12.23 -17.24
C MET A 1 -23.22 12.13 -16.60
N ARG A 2 -22.83 13.11 -15.78
CA ARG A 2 -21.51 13.16 -15.13
C ARG A 2 -21.63 12.37 -13.83
N ASN A 3 -20.95 11.23 -13.70
CA ASN A 3 -21.03 10.38 -12.51
C ASN A 3 -20.40 11.12 -11.31
N PRO A 4 -21.15 11.45 -10.25
CA PRO A 4 -20.61 12.19 -9.10
C PRO A 4 -19.79 11.33 -8.12
N THR A 5 -19.59 10.03 -8.40
CA THR A 5 -18.89 9.09 -7.51
C THR A 5 -17.39 8.96 -7.75
N THR A 6 -16.87 9.43 -8.88
CA THR A 6 -15.46 9.24 -9.25
C THR A 6 -14.48 10.16 -8.52
N SER A 7 -14.90 11.38 -8.14
CA SER A 7 -14.01 12.33 -7.45
C SER A 7 -13.58 11.77 -6.10
N THR A 8 -14.55 11.29 -5.30
CA THR A 8 -14.26 10.78 -3.96
C THR A 8 -13.45 9.48 -3.99
N SER A 9 -13.66 8.62 -4.99
CA SER A 9 -12.89 7.37 -5.15
C SER A 9 -11.42 7.64 -5.51
N LEU A 10 -11.16 8.60 -6.41
CA LEU A 10 -9.79 8.98 -6.77
C LEU A 10 -9.08 9.70 -5.61
N ASP A 11 -9.75 10.64 -4.94
CA ASP A 11 -9.19 11.35 -3.79
C ASP A 11 -8.81 10.38 -2.65
N MET A 12 -9.65 9.36 -2.40
CA MET A 12 -9.32 8.30 -1.43
C MET A 12 -8.12 7.45 -1.87
N SER A 13 -8.03 7.13 -3.17
CA SER A 13 -6.89 6.37 -3.70
C SER A 13 -5.60 7.17 -3.56
N LEU A 14 -5.62 8.47 -3.89
CA LEU A 14 -4.48 9.37 -3.73
C LEU A 14 -4.11 9.57 -2.25
N ASP A 15 -5.07 9.63 -1.32
CA ASP A 15 -4.78 9.63 0.11
C ASP A 15 -4.06 8.34 0.54
N MET A 16 -4.48 7.17 0.05
CA MET A 16 -3.75 5.93 0.32
C MET A 16 -2.35 5.94 -0.28
N LEU A 17 -2.17 6.51 -1.47
CA LEU A 17 -0.86 6.57 -2.14
C LEU A 17 0.04 7.71 -1.66
N SER A 18 -0.44 8.61 -0.79
CA SER A 18 0.38 9.71 -0.25
C SER A 18 1.56 9.30 0.64
N SER A 19 1.66 8.01 1.01
CA SER A 19 2.74 7.48 1.84
C SER A 19 3.62 6.50 1.07
N PRO A 20 4.96 6.70 1.06
CA PRO A 20 5.89 5.75 0.45
C PRO A 20 5.74 4.31 0.97
N HIS A 21 5.53 4.13 2.28
CA HIS A 21 5.30 2.80 2.86
C HIS A 21 4.05 2.13 2.31
N ARG A 22 2.93 2.87 2.18
CA ARG A 22 1.70 2.31 1.61
C ARG A 22 1.84 2.00 0.12
N ARG A 23 2.56 2.84 -0.65
CA ARG A 23 2.88 2.57 -2.06
C ARG A 23 3.69 1.29 -2.21
N ARG A 24 4.77 1.12 -1.41
CA ARG A 24 5.59 -0.11 -1.40
C ARG A 24 4.76 -1.35 -1.11
N ILE A 25 3.91 -1.32 -0.08
CA ILE A 25 3.03 -2.45 0.26
C ILE A 25 2.07 -2.79 -0.89
N LEU A 26 1.36 -1.78 -1.41
CA LEU A 26 0.37 -1.96 -2.46
C LEU A 26 0.98 -2.45 -3.78
N LEU A 27 2.16 -1.96 -4.15
CA LEU A 27 2.90 -2.42 -5.32
C LEU A 27 3.45 -3.84 -5.13
N ALA A 28 3.97 -4.16 -3.95
CA ALA A 28 4.45 -5.51 -3.65
C ALA A 28 3.32 -6.55 -3.75
N VAL A 29 2.14 -6.25 -3.20
CA VAL A 29 0.97 -7.15 -3.33
C VAL A 29 0.37 -7.15 -4.73
N LEU A 30 0.58 -6.10 -5.53
CA LEU A 30 0.22 -6.07 -6.95
C LEU A 30 1.09 -7.02 -7.78
N ASP A 31 2.38 -7.07 -7.46
CA ASP A 31 3.36 -7.93 -8.14
C ASP A 31 3.16 -9.41 -7.78
N ASP A 32 3.11 -9.73 -6.48
CA ASP A 32 2.86 -11.09 -6.00
C ASP A 32 2.01 -11.10 -4.73
N ASN A 33 1.26 -12.17 -4.49
CA ASN A 33 0.30 -12.24 -3.40
C ASN A 33 0.15 -13.68 -2.88
N PRO A 34 0.44 -13.96 -1.59
CA PRO A 34 0.73 -13.04 -0.47
C PRO A 34 2.15 -12.47 -0.46
N ARG A 35 2.39 -11.48 0.42
CA ARG A 35 3.72 -10.98 0.82
C ARG A 35 3.91 -11.11 2.32
N ASP A 36 5.15 -11.28 2.77
CA ASP A 36 5.50 -11.30 4.18
C ASP A 36 5.79 -9.87 4.69
N GLU A 37 5.46 -9.61 5.94
CA GLU A 37 5.58 -8.27 6.53
C GLU A 37 7.06 -7.83 6.68
N ASP A 38 7.95 -8.79 6.94
CA ASP A 38 9.38 -8.54 7.16
C ASP A 38 10.06 -7.93 5.92
N GLU A 39 9.55 -8.21 4.71
CA GLU A 39 9.95 -7.58 3.45
C GLU A 39 9.91 -6.05 3.50
N PHE A 40 9.04 -5.46 4.32
CA PHE A 40 8.90 -4.00 4.43
C PHE A 40 9.76 -3.38 5.53
N THR A 41 10.56 -4.20 6.22
CA THR A 41 11.44 -3.76 7.31
C THR A 41 12.88 -4.26 7.17
N SER A 42 13.19 -5.05 6.14
CA SER A 42 14.49 -5.70 5.93
C SER A 42 15.68 -4.74 5.87
N ASP A 43 15.45 -3.53 5.39
CA ASP A 43 16.50 -2.53 5.14
C ASP A 43 16.73 -1.60 6.34
N ALA A 44 15.95 -1.74 7.42
CA ALA A 44 16.07 -0.91 8.61
C ALA A 44 17.23 -1.38 9.50
N THR A 45 17.95 -0.43 10.10
CA THR A 45 18.89 -0.73 11.18
C THR A 45 18.14 -1.15 12.46
N ASP A 46 18.81 -1.82 13.40
CA ASP A 46 18.20 -2.24 14.68
C ASP A 46 17.51 -1.09 15.42
N ASP A 47 18.11 0.10 15.39
CA ASP A 47 17.57 1.31 16.03
C ASP A 47 16.31 1.84 15.32
N GLU A 48 16.20 1.67 14.00
CA GLU A 48 15.06 2.10 13.18
C GLU A 48 13.94 1.06 13.16
N LEU A 49 14.29 -0.22 13.27
CA LEU A 49 13.39 -1.36 13.11
C LEU A 49 12.17 -1.27 14.04
N THR A 50 12.40 -0.91 15.30
CA THR A 50 11.31 -0.79 16.29
C THR A 50 10.31 0.31 15.89
N ALA A 51 10.82 1.47 15.46
CA ALA A 51 9.98 2.58 15.04
C ALA A 51 9.22 2.26 13.74
N LEU A 52 9.89 1.61 12.78
CA LEU A 52 9.30 1.23 11.51
C LEU A 52 8.19 0.18 11.69
N LYS A 53 8.43 -0.87 12.49
CA LYS A 53 7.39 -1.85 12.85
C LYS A 53 6.20 -1.19 13.53
N THR A 54 6.46 -0.26 14.45
CA THR A 54 5.40 0.52 15.12
C THR A 54 4.55 1.29 14.10
N GLN A 55 5.17 1.99 13.14
CA GLN A 55 4.44 2.69 12.08
C GLN A 55 3.68 1.74 11.15
N LEU A 56 4.30 0.61 10.79
CA LEU A 56 3.68 -0.39 9.94
C LEU A 56 2.40 -0.94 10.57
N HIS A 57 2.46 -1.36 11.84
CA HIS A 57 1.36 -1.99 12.57
C HIS A 57 0.26 -1.01 13.01
N HIS A 58 0.61 0.23 13.32
CA HIS A 58 -0.35 1.18 13.89
C HIS A 58 -0.80 2.27 12.94
N VAL A 59 -0.16 2.42 11.78
CA VAL A 59 -0.47 3.48 10.80
C VAL A 59 -0.75 2.90 9.43
N HIS A 60 0.18 2.13 8.87
CA HIS A 60 0.11 1.77 7.45
C HIS A 60 -0.83 0.60 7.19
N LEU A 61 -0.63 -0.53 7.86
CA LEU A 61 -1.44 -1.74 7.65
C LEU A 61 -2.91 -1.52 8.05
N PRO A 62 -3.23 -0.93 9.22
CA PRO A 62 -4.63 -0.67 9.57
C PRO A 62 -5.33 0.23 8.56
N LYS A 63 -4.66 1.31 8.11
CA LYS A 63 -5.28 2.26 7.16
C LYS A 63 -5.58 1.60 5.80
N LEU A 64 -4.72 0.69 5.34
CA LEU A 64 -4.96 -0.06 4.10
C LEU A 64 -6.04 -1.15 4.27
N ALA A 65 -6.05 -1.82 5.43
CA ALA A 65 -7.06 -2.83 5.76
C ALA A 65 -8.46 -2.23 5.95
N ASP A 66 -8.56 -1.06 6.58
CA ASP A 66 -9.82 -0.32 6.76
C ASP A 66 -10.49 0.04 5.42
N LYS A 67 -9.71 0.21 4.36
CA LYS A 67 -10.22 0.42 2.99
C LYS A 67 -10.49 -0.88 2.24
N GLY A 68 -10.12 -2.03 2.81
CA GLY A 68 -10.23 -3.33 2.16
C GLY A 68 -9.23 -3.51 1.01
N TYR A 69 -8.18 -2.70 0.93
CA TYR A 69 -7.14 -2.87 -0.10
C TYR A 69 -6.20 -4.01 0.25
N ILE A 70 -5.98 -4.25 1.53
CA ILE A 70 -5.26 -5.44 2.00
C ILE A 70 -6.07 -6.19 3.06
N GLU A 71 -5.74 -7.45 3.24
CA GLU A 71 -5.99 -8.22 4.45
C GLU A 71 -4.64 -8.53 5.09
N TRP A 72 -4.47 -8.19 6.36
CA TRP A 72 -3.24 -8.46 7.11
C TRP A 72 -3.56 -9.41 8.26
N ASN A 73 -2.76 -10.46 8.39
CA ASN A 73 -2.83 -11.41 9.50
C ASN A 73 -1.62 -11.17 10.43
N PRO A 74 -1.82 -10.60 11.64
CA PRO A 74 -0.73 -10.37 12.58
C PRO A 74 -0.15 -11.67 13.15
N ASP A 75 -0.90 -12.78 13.15
CA ASP A 75 -0.41 -14.06 13.69
C ASP A 75 0.58 -14.75 12.74
N THR A 76 0.41 -14.53 11.44
CA THR A 76 1.30 -15.10 10.40
C THR A 76 2.18 -14.06 9.74
N GLU A 77 2.10 -12.80 10.18
CA GLU A 77 2.80 -11.64 9.60
C GLU A 77 2.64 -11.56 8.07
N THR A 78 1.46 -11.95 7.55
CA THR A 78 1.21 -12.08 6.12
C THR A 78 0.26 -11.00 5.64
N ILE A 79 0.58 -10.38 4.49
CA ILE A 79 -0.24 -9.37 3.84
C ILE A 79 -0.78 -9.94 2.52
N ARG A 80 -2.08 -9.78 2.29
CA ARG A 80 -2.80 -10.22 1.10
C ARG A 80 -3.59 -9.09 0.48
N ARG A 81 -3.92 -9.21 -0.80
CA ARG A 81 -4.94 -8.36 -1.44
C ARG A 81 -6.28 -8.51 -0.71
N GLY A 82 -6.88 -7.38 -0.35
CA GLY A 82 -8.20 -7.36 0.26
C GLY A 82 -9.33 -7.32 -0.77
N PRO A 83 -10.59 -7.37 -0.30
CA PRO A 83 -11.77 -7.47 -1.16
C PRO A 83 -11.96 -6.27 -2.12
N ASN A 84 -11.40 -5.11 -1.79
CA ASN A 84 -11.50 -3.89 -2.59
C ASN A 84 -10.23 -3.57 -3.38
N PHE A 85 -9.26 -4.51 -3.46
CA PHE A 85 -7.98 -4.25 -4.12
C PHE A 85 -8.13 -3.84 -5.60
N ASP A 86 -9.11 -4.42 -6.30
CA ASP A 86 -9.38 -4.10 -7.70
C ASP A 86 -9.82 -2.64 -7.93
N GLU A 87 -10.24 -1.92 -6.89
CA GLU A 87 -10.54 -0.49 -6.99
C GLU A 87 -9.27 0.36 -7.19
N ILE A 88 -8.15 -0.02 -6.55
CA ILE A 88 -6.89 0.74 -6.59
C ILE A 88 -5.87 0.16 -7.58
N ALA A 89 -5.99 -1.13 -7.92
CA ALA A 89 -5.08 -1.83 -8.84
C ALA A 89 -4.88 -1.14 -10.21
N PRO A 90 -5.91 -0.57 -10.87
CA PRO A 90 -5.71 0.13 -12.14
C PRO A 90 -4.80 1.36 -12.02
N LEU A 91 -4.93 2.12 -10.92
CA LEU A 91 -4.08 3.28 -10.67
C LEU A 91 -2.65 2.87 -10.33
N LEU A 92 -2.47 1.82 -9.50
CA LEU A 92 -1.15 1.27 -9.21
C LEU A 92 -0.44 0.79 -10.48
N THR A 93 -1.18 0.09 -11.35
CA THR A 93 -0.66 -0.39 -12.65
C THR A 93 -0.24 0.77 -13.53
N LEU A 94 -1.06 1.83 -13.62
CA LEU A 94 -0.71 3.04 -14.36
C LEU A 94 0.58 3.67 -13.83
N MET A 95 0.70 3.85 -12.51
CA MET A 95 1.90 4.46 -11.92
C MET A 95 3.14 3.57 -12.07
N SER A 96 3.00 2.25 -11.93
CA SER A 96 4.10 1.29 -12.11
C SER A 96 4.61 1.25 -13.56
N ASN A 97 3.71 1.37 -14.54
CA ASN A 97 4.08 1.36 -15.96
C ASN A 97 4.80 2.64 -16.40
N HIS A 98 4.62 3.73 -15.67
CA HIS A 98 5.21 5.05 -15.93
C HIS A 98 6.16 5.48 -14.81
N ALA A 99 6.78 4.52 -14.10
CA ALA A 99 7.60 4.80 -12.93
C ALA A 99 8.80 5.71 -13.24
N ASP A 100 9.29 5.69 -14.49
CA ASP A 100 10.37 6.53 -15.00
C ASP A 100 9.96 8.00 -15.24
N GLU A 101 8.66 8.29 -15.26
CA GLU A 101 8.11 9.64 -15.40
C GLU A 101 7.72 10.26 -14.04
N LEU A 102 7.77 9.49 -12.96
CA LEU A 102 7.41 9.93 -11.61
C LEU A 102 8.59 10.59 -10.89
N PRO A 103 8.34 11.44 -9.88
CA PRO A 103 9.41 12.07 -9.12
C PRO A 103 10.32 11.04 -8.43
N ASP A 104 11.56 11.44 -8.10
CA ASP A 104 12.59 10.57 -7.50
C ASP A 104 12.17 9.93 -6.16
N ASP A 105 11.12 10.43 -5.52
CA ASP A 105 10.57 9.88 -4.28
C ASP A 105 9.52 8.77 -4.50
N TRP A 106 9.32 8.32 -5.74
CA TRP A 106 8.49 7.16 -6.08
C TRP A 106 9.32 5.86 -6.16
N PRO A 107 8.81 4.71 -5.67
CA PRO A 107 7.61 4.56 -4.84
C PRO A 107 7.83 4.87 -3.35
#